data_AF-A0A662HXR3-F1
#
_entry.id   AF-A0A662HXR3-F1
#
_cell.length_a   1.000
_cell.length_b   1.000
_cell.length_c   1.000
_cell.angle_alpha   90.00
_cell.angle_beta   90.00
_cell.angle_gamma   90.00
#
_symmetry.space_group_name_H-M   'P 1'
#
loop_
_entity.id
_entity.type
_entity.pdbx_description
1 polymer ?
#
loop_
_entity_poly.entity_id
_entity_poly.type
_entity_poly.pdbx_seq_one_letter_code
_entity_poly.pdbx_strand_id
1 'polypeptide(L)'
;KEITSKPTRELLRNFFAPRQIIDSLRRHCEVKGIQVIEVGEKGTSSICPVCGQRIQRPYRGLVVCEKCGQFNADLVAAYNIMKFNSSVELNDKELKRLLNNPKTYIYLVKEQKWIPKN
;
A
#
# COMPACT_ATOMS: atom_id res chain seq x y z
N LYS A 1 15.90 3.78 16.74
CA LYS A 1 15.00 4.35 17.77
C LYS A 1 14.37 5.60 17.17
N GLU A 2 13.07 5.59 16.88
CA GLU A 2 12.36 6.77 16.39
C GLU A 2 12.14 7.77 17.53
N ILE A 3 12.57 9.02 17.31
CA ILE A 3 12.45 10.11 18.27
C ILE A 3 11.23 10.95 17.85
N THR A 4 10.03 10.48 18.16
CA THR A 4 8.82 11.30 18.03
C THR A 4 8.57 12.07 19.33
N SER A 5 8.19 13.34 19.24
CA SER A 5 7.85 14.16 20.41
C SER A 5 6.68 13.56 21.21
N LYS A 6 6.64 13.81 22.53
CA LYS A 6 5.55 13.34 23.43
C LYS A 6 4.14 13.70 22.90
N PRO A 7 3.85 14.94 22.46
CA PRO A 7 2.54 15.32 21.93
C PRO A 7 2.15 14.56 20.66
N THR A 8 3.08 14.39 19.72
CA THR A 8 2.85 13.62 18.49
C THR A 8 2.55 12.15 18.81
N ARG A 9 3.24 11.57 19.79
CA ARG A 9 3.02 10.18 20.22
C ARG A 9 1.63 9.98 20.85
N GLU A 10 1.16 10.93 21.64
CA GLU A 10 -0.15 10.89 22.28
C GLU A 10 -1.30 11.06 21.28
N LEU A 11 -1.13 11.98 20.32
CA LEU A 11 -2.09 12.20 19.22
C LEU A 11 -2.21 10.98 18.32
N LEU A 12 -1.08 10.34 17.98
CA LEU A 12 -1.08 9.05 17.26
C LEU A 12 -1.80 7.97 18.06
N ARG A 13 -1.57 7.86 19.38
CA ARG A 13 -2.22 6.84 20.21
C ARG A 13 -3.75 6.91 20.19
N ASN A 14 -4.31 8.12 20.08
CA ASN A 14 -5.76 8.35 20.07
C ASN A 14 -6.38 8.39 18.67
N PHE A 15 -5.61 8.77 17.64
CA PHE A 15 -6.11 8.90 16.26
C PHE A 15 -5.85 7.65 15.41
N PHE A 16 -4.66 7.05 15.53
CA PHE A 16 -4.24 5.89 14.75
C PHE A 16 -3.09 5.16 15.47
N ALA A 17 -3.39 3.99 16.04
CA ALA A 17 -2.45 3.20 16.84
C ALA A 17 -1.89 1.99 16.04
N PRO A 18 -0.96 2.18 15.10
CA PRO A 18 -0.49 1.12 14.21
C PRO A 18 0.12 -0.07 14.97
N ARG A 19 0.80 0.20 16.09
CA ARG A 19 1.34 -0.86 16.97
C ARG A 19 0.24 -1.76 17.54
N GLN A 20 -0.87 -1.18 18.00
CA GLN A 20 -1.99 -1.97 18.52
C GLN A 20 -2.64 -2.84 17.44
N ILE A 21 -2.72 -2.33 16.21
CA ILE A 21 -3.22 -3.10 15.06
C ILE A 21 -2.31 -4.31 14.81
N ILE A 22 -0.99 -4.10 14.74
CA ILE A 22 -0.01 -5.18 14.52
C ILE A 22 -0.04 -6.20 15.67
N ASP A 23 -0.07 -5.74 16.91
CA ASP A 23 -0.11 -6.62 18.09
C ASP A 23 -1.41 -7.44 18.13
N SER A 24 -2.53 -6.82 17.73
CA SER A 24 -3.79 -7.54 17.60
C SER A 24 -3.75 -8.58 16.49
N LEU A 25 -3.23 -8.22 15.32
CA LEU A 25 -3.07 -9.14 14.19
C LEU A 25 -2.19 -10.33 14.58
N ARG A 26 -1.04 -10.07 15.20
CA ARG A 26 -0.09 -11.08 15.68
C ARG A 26 -0.78 -12.10 16.59
N ARG A 27 -1.51 -11.65 17.61
CA ARG A 27 -2.21 -12.54 18.55
C ARG A 27 -3.21 -13.47 17.85
N HIS A 28 -4.00 -12.93 16.93
CA HIS A 28 -5.01 -13.73 16.21
C HIS A 28 -4.35 -14.72 15.23
N CYS A 29 -3.28 -14.31 14.57
CA CYS A 29 -2.51 -15.15 13.67
C CYS A 29 -1.77 -16.28 14.42
N GLU A 30 -1.17 -16.00 15.58
CA GLU A 30 -0.49 -16.99 16.42
C GLU A 30 -1.42 -18.13 16.85
N VAL A 31 -2.67 -17.82 17.24
CA VAL A 31 -3.70 -18.83 17.57
C VAL A 31 -4.03 -19.73 16.38
N LYS A 32 -3.81 -19.26 15.15
CA LYS A 32 -4.01 -20.01 13.90
C LYS A 32 -2.73 -20.63 13.35
N GLY A 33 -1.60 -20.51 14.05
CA GLY A 33 -0.29 -20.97 13.57
C GLY A 33 0.27 -20.15 12.40
N ILE A 34 -0.21 -18.92 12.19
CA ILE A 34 0.25 -18.00 11.15
C ILE A 34 1.30 -17.06 11.76
N GLN A 35 2.50 -17.01 11.19
CA GLN A 35 3.55 -16.11 11.62
C GLN A 35 3.34 -14.70 11.05
N VAL A 36 3.49 -13.67 11.89
CA VAL A 36 3.48 -12.26 11.46
C VAL A 36 4.89 -11.71 11.47
N ILE A 37 5.37 -11.28 10.30
CA ILE A 37 6.70 -10.72 10.09
C ILE A 37 6.55 -9.22 9.79
N GLU A 38 7.14 -8.37 10.63
CA GLU A 38 7.25 -6.94 10.36
C GLU A 38 8.40 -6.69 9.38
N VAL A 39 8.14 -5.96 8.29
CA VAL A 39 9.13 -5.61 7.26
C VAL A 39 9.13 -4.11 7.03
N GLY A 40 10.22 -3.56 6.49
CA GLY A 40 10.29 -2.14 6.18
C GLY A 40 9.41 -1.77 4.98
N GLU A 41 8.52 -0.80 5.15
CA GLU A 41 7.59 -0.37 4.10
C GLU A 41 8.16 0.68 3.13
N LYS A 42 9.39 1.15 3.38
CA LYS A 42 9.99 2.27 2.64
C LYS A 42 10.07 1.98 1.14
N GLY A 43 9.48 2.85 0.34
CA GLY A 43 9.52 2.78 -1.12
C GLY A 43 8.52 1.82 -1.76
N THR A 44 7.73 1.09 -0.97
CA THR A 44 6.72 0.13 -1.48
C THR A 44 5.61 0.82 -2.29
N SER A 45 5.33 2.10 -2.04
CA SER A 45 4.36 2.91 -2.80
C SER A 45 5.00 3.81 -3.87
N SER A 46 6.30 3.65 -4.15
CA SER A 46 7.06 4.50 -5.07
C SER A 46 7.59 3.75 -6.30
N ILE A 47 7.30 2.44 -6.40
CA ILE A 47 7.76 1.56 -7.48
C ILE A 47 6.55 0.91 -8.16
N CYS A 48 6.55 0.89 -9.50
CA CYS A 48 5.53 0.23 -10.29
C CYS A 48 5.57 -1.29 -10.06
N PRO A 49 4.46 -1.93 -9.69
CA PRO A 49 4.45 -3.37 -9.43
C PRO A 49 4.63 -4.22 -10.70
N VAL A 50 4.38 -3.62 -11.88
CA VAL A 50 4.48 -4.28 -13.19
C VAL A 50 5.88 -4.13 -13.79
N CYS A 51 6.36 -2.89 -13.99
CA CYS A 51 7.62 -2.64 -14.71
C CYS A 51 8.81 -2.26 -13.82
N GLY A 52 8.62 -2.13 -12.50
CA GLY A 52 9.69 -1.81 -11.54
C GLY A 52 10.21 -0.36 -11.60
N GLN A 53 9.69 0.50 -12.48
CA GLN A 53 10.10 1.90 -12.55
C GLN A 53 9.52 2.74 -11.41
N ARG A 54 10.14 3.89 -11.14
CA ARG A 54 9.56 4.86 -10.20
C ARG A 54 8.23 5.40 -10.73
N ILE A 55 7.31 5.66 -9.82
CA ILE A 55 5.95 6.15 -10.11
C ILE A 55 5.71 7.50 -9.43
N GLN A 56 4.83 8.29 -10.02
CA GLN A 56 4.35 9.54 -9.45
C GLN A 56 3.15 9.28 -8.54
N ARG A 57 2.98 10.12 -7.51
CA ARG A 57 1.88 10.00 -6.55
C ARG A 57 1.18 11.36 -6.40
N PRO A 58 0.36 11.76 -7.38
CA PRO A 58 -0.16 13.12 -7.48
C PRO A 58 -1.16 13.47 -6.37
N TYR A 59 -1.89 12.50 -5.84
CA TYR A 59 -2.81 12.68 -4.70
C TYR A 59 -2.94 11.37 -3.91
N ARG A 60 -3.62 11.45 -2.76
CA ARG A 60 -3.82 10.31 -1.87
C ARG A 60 -4.57 9.20 -2.59
N GLY A 61 -4.08 7.96 -2.46
CA GLY A 61 -4.73 6.79 -3.05
C GLY A 61 -4.42 6.54 -4.52
N LEU A 62 -3.74 7.44 -5.25
CA LEU A 62 -3.36 7.21 -6.65
C LEU A 62 -1.85 7.18 -6.86
N VAL A 63 -1.39 6.22 -7.66
CA VAL A 63 -0.07 6.23 -8.27
C VAL A 63 -0.18 6.20 -9.81
N VAL A 64 0.77 6.85 -10.48
CA VAL A 64 0.86 6.93 -11.95
C VAL A 64 2.21 6.41 -12.40
N CYS A 65 2.19 5.39 -13.27
CA CYS A 65 3.33 4.94 -14.04
C CYS A 65 3.18 5.41 -15.48
N GLU A 66 4.23 6.04 -16.03
CA GLU A 66 4.23 6.50 -17.42
C GLU A 66 4.03 5.35 -18.43
N LYS A 67 4.54 4.15 -18.12
CA LYS A 67 4.44 2.98 -19.00
C LYS A 67 3.21 2.12 -18.76
N CYS A 68 2.82 1.93 -17.49
CA CYS A 68 1.82 0.93 -17.11
C CYS A 68 0.45 1.54 -16.73
N GLY A 69 0.36 2.86 -16.60
CA GLY A 69 -0.89 3.55 -16.29
C GLY A 69 -1.07 3.83 -14.79
N GLN A 70 -2.34 3.96 -14.39
CA GLN A 70 -2.72 4.44 -13.06
C GLN A 70 -3.27 3.31 -12.19
N PHE A 71 -2.90 3.32 -10.91
CA PHE A 71 -3.29 2.28 -9.95
C PHE A 71 -3.66 2.89 -8.60
N ASN A 72 -4.38 2.12 -7.79
CA ASN A 72 -4.56 2.46 -6.39
C ASN A 72 -3.23 2.31 -5.62
N ALA A 73 -2.86 3.34 -4.88
CA ALA A 73 -1.60 3.43 -4.15
C ALA A 73 -1.46 2.36 -3.05
N ASP A 74 -2.55 2.04 -2.36
CA ASP A 74 -2.52 1.12 -1.21
C ASP A 74 -2.43 -0.34 -1.69
N LEU A 75 -3.10 -0.68 -2.79
CA LEU A 75 -2.94 -1.99 -3.45
C LEU A 75 -1.52 -2.20 -3.97
N VAL A 76 -0.94 -1.16 -4.58
CA VAL A 76 0.46 -1.19 -5.04
C VAL A 76 1.41 -1.40 -3.88
N ALA A 77 1.23 -0.65 -2.78
CA ALA A 77 2.05 -0.79 -1.59
C ALA A 77 1.94 -2.19 -0.98
N ALA A 78 0.72 -2.71 -0.81
CA ALA A 78 0.49 -4.05 -0.25
C ALA A 78 1.13 -5.15 -1.10
N TYR A 79 0.96 -5.09 -2.42
CA TYR A 79 1.58 -6.05 -3.33
C TYR A 79 3.11 -5.94 -3.30
N ASN A 80 3.68 -4.74 -3.29
CA ASN A 80 5.13 -4.56 -3.24
C ASN A 80 5.72 -5.02 -1.90
N ILE A 81 5.03 -4.85 -0.77
CA ILE A 81 5.43 -5.43 0.52
C ILE A 81 5.57 -6.95 0.38
N MET A 82 4.55 -7.61 -0.19
CA MET A 82 4.60 -9.06 -0.43
C MET A 82 5.73 -9.44 -1.39
N LYS A 83 5.82 -8.79 -2.55
CA LYS A 83 6.78 -9.10 -3.61
C LYS A 83 8.23 -8.91 -3.17
N PHE A 84 8.53 -7.86 -2.40
CA PHE A 84 9.92 -7.55 -2.02
C PHE A 84 10.42 -8.40 -0.83
N ASN A 85 9.51 -9.04 -0.09
CA ASN A 85 9.84 -9.79 1.13
C ASN A 85 9.46 -11.28 1.05
N SER A 86 9.02 -11.76 -0.11
CA SER A 86 8.69 -13.17 -0.33
C SER A 86 9.06 -13.59 -1.75
N SER A 87 9.15 -14.91 -1.99
CA SER A 87 9.31 -15.48 -3.33
C SER A 87 7.98 -15.62 -4.09
N VAL A 88 6.90 -15.03 -3.58
CA VAL A 88 5.57 -15.12 -4.18
C VAL A 88 5.41 -14.00 -5.21
N GLU A 89 5.14 -14.38 -6.45
CA GLU A 89 4.75 -13.47 -7.51
C GLU A 89 3.38 -13.87 -8.06
N LEU A 90 2.53 -12.86 -8.29
CA LEU A 90 1.27 -13.04 -9.00
C LEU A 90 1.54 -13.13 -10.50
N ASN A 91 0.79 -13.98 -11.19
CA ASN A 91 0.79 -13.96 -12.65
C ASN A 91 0.17 -12.66 -13.19
N ASP A 92 0.47 -12.33 -14.44
CA ASP A 92 0.01 -11.10 -15.07
C ASP A 92 -1.51 -10.88 -15.01
N LYS A 93 -2.29 -11.96 -15.13
CA LYS A 93 -3.76 -11.90 -15.12
C LYS A 93 -4.28 -11.53 -13.73
N GLU A 94 -3.73 -12.17 -12.70
CA GLU A 94 -4.06 -11.88 -11.30
C GLU A 94 -3.61 -10.49 -10.88
N LEU A 95 -2.40 -10.09 -11.26
CA LEU A 95 -1.87 -8.77 -10.97
C LEU A 95 -2.75 -7.68 -11.62
N LYS A 96 -3.11 -7.84 -12.90
CA LYS A 96 -4.03 -6.91 -13.58
C LYS A 96 -5.39 -6.87 -12.90
N ARG A 97 -5.95 -8.02 -12.49
CA ARG A 97 -7.24 -8.07 -11.78
C ARG A 97 -7.17 -7.34 -10.43
N LEU A 98 -6.07 -7.51 -9.70
CA LEU A 98 -5.84 -6.83 -8.42
C LEU A 98 -5.76 -5.32 -8.62
N LEU A 99 -4.91 -4.87 -9.54
CA LEU A 99 -4.66 -3.44 -9.77
C LEU A 99 -5.86 -2.72 -10.39
N ASN A 100 -6.66 -3.41 -11.20
CA ASN A 100 -7.85 -2.85 -11.86
C ASN A 100 -9.15 -3.08 -11.09
N ASN A 101 -9.10 -3.40 -9.79
CA ASN A 101 -10.32 -3.69 -9.04
C ASN A 101 -11.27 -2.46 -9.02
N PRO A 102 -12.51 -2.58 -9.55
CA PRO A 102 -13.43 -1.44 -9.70
C PRO A 102 -13.82 -0.80 -8.36
N LYS A 103 -13.85 -1.57 -7.25
CA LYS A 103 -14.12 -1.02 -5.91
C LYS A 103 -13.07 0.00 -5.47
N THR A 104 -11.84 -0.14 -5.95
CA THR A 104 -10.76 0.81 -5.69
C THR A 104 -10.87 2.09 -6.50
N TYR A 105 -11.53 2.07 -7.66
CA TYR A 105 -11.75 3.27 -8.48
C TYR A 105 -12.87 4.17 -7.95
N ILE A 106 -13.87 3.62 -7.25
CA ILE A 106 -15.01 4.42 -6.73
C ILE A 106 -14.53 5.58 -5.84
N TYR A 107 -13.44 5.38 -5.09
CA TYR A 107 -12.82 6.41 -4.26
C TYR A 107 -11.90 7.36 -5.04
N LEU A 108 -11.32 6.90 -6.14
CA LEU A 108 -10.47 7.70 -7.00
C LEU A 108 -11.28 8.68 -7.86
N VAL A 109 -12.48 8.28 -8.32
CA VAL A 109 -13.34 9.10 -9.18
C VAL A 109 -13.93 10.31 -8.45
N LYS A 110 -14.15 10.24 -7.13
CA LYS A 110 -14.72 11.36 -6.36
C LYS A 110 -13.74 12.51 -6.09
N GLU A 111 -12.43 12.24 -6.08
CA GLU A 111 -11.38 13.27 -5.85
C GLU A 111 -10.53 13.58 -7.09
N GLN A 112 -10.73 12.86 -8.20
CA GLN A 112 -10.04 13.11 -9.45
C GLN A 112 -10.56 14.38 -10.14
N LYS A 113 -9.84 15.49 -9.93
CA LYS A 113 -9.81 16.56 -10.93
C LYS A 113 -9.19 15.99 -12.20
N TRP A 114 -10.01 15.86 -13.24
CA TRP A 114 -9.61 15.46 -14.58
C TRP A 114 -8.30 16.15 -15.00
N ILE A 115 -7.29 15.36 -15.37
CA ILE A 115 -6.24 15.82 -16.29
C ILE A 115 -6.77 15.49 -17.68
N PRO A 116 -6.88 16.47 -18.60
CA PRO A 116 -7.42 16.24 -19.92
C PRO A 116 -6.63 15.14 -20.62
N LYS A 117 -7.35 14.21 -21.25
CA LYS A 117 -6.75 13.32 -22.24
C LYS A 117 -6.30 14.21 -23.41
N ASN A 118 -5.00 14.16 -23.73
CA ASN A 118 -4.55 14.48 -25.07
C ASN A 118 -5.09 13.42 -26.04
#